data_AF-A0A2Z4UR21-F1
#
_entry.id   AF-A0A2Z4UR21-F1
#
_cell.length_a   1.000
_cell.length_b   1.000
_cell.length_c   1.000
_cell.angle_alpha   90.00
_cell.angle_beta   90.00
_cell.angle_gamma   90.00
#
_symmetry.space_group_name_H-M   'P 1'
#
loop_
_entity.id
_entity.type
_entity.pdbx_description
1 polymer ?
#
loop_
_entity_poly.entity_id
_entity_poly.type
_entity_poly.pdbx_seq_one_letter_code
_entity_poly.pdbx_strand_id
1 'polypeptide(L)'
;MSSSAEPSRTNEPAGDDSPAASTPVSDPRIADEQVRRLFDLGKSGSIIIFIALVVVWLPFYGTSSIAELMIPFGLLVASQSAFNLLRSQYHSNEKREVSSKQWGDRYSLICLLSGGAWGIAGVLWLPGAPFTSQAVFGVVVAGLCLNTVISRHVYPSAMLAYTATAALPGMIALLVGAGWEGQLMATLSSLMWIALYSATKKLHLTSISAIALQLQNDELVNGLAEAKAEAEKKAKDAEAAYAVARKAARSRQDFLSMVTHEIRSPLASLSGLAHMLDATDLDEKQRGYARGVEESSRLLNRLVDDLSDLTEMEALSIKLRPTDMSPMEIAQAAIHVTRHDASSRKLSIEVDELPGTPKAIHNDPDRVKQALVNLIVRALRTTEVGGVIVRLSPVDINDGVGVRFSVTDTGAGMPSEDAARLFSSLDNEGEHAPLKRRDVNLTICDRLVRLMGGRAGADSMVGGGFTAWFVLAPDINQRPKQNHGQKENQSKPASNNGQMLDFDRIYELEQDLGTARIADHLGEAIHAIADLQKALSEAVRRGDHRTLRSMAESLAIEANAIGLIGLSGSASHLLDDLQETTREQVLSERVRQLERKFKSGANALTRAYPALAG
;
A
#
# COMPACT_ATOMS: atom_id res chain seq x y z
N MET A 1 -43.27 -10.14 -38.87
CA MET A 1 -42.42 -8.96 -39.13
C MET A 1 -42.40 -8.16 -37.84
N SER A 2 -41.45 -8.48 -36.96
CA SER A 2 -40.24 -7.69 -36.63
C SER A 2 -40.56 -6.55 -35.67
N SER A 3 -40.27 -6.70 -34.37
CA SER A 3 -39.08 -6.18 -33.65
C SER A 3 -39.38 -4.78 -33.06
N SER A 4 -39.07 -4.37 -31.83
CA SER A 4 -38.05 -4.77 -30.87
C SER A 4 -38.53 -4.43 -29.45
N ALA A 5 -38.30 -5.33 -28.50
CA ALA A 5 -38.27 -5.01 -27.07
C ALA A 5 -36.86 -5.32 -26.56
N GLU A 6 -36.18 -4.31 -26.06
CA GLU A 6 -34.86 -4.38 -25.41
C GLU A 6 -34.96 -5.14 -24.08
N PRO A 7 -34.03 -6.07 -23.77
CA PRO A 7 -33.80 -6.49 -22.41
C PRO A 7 -32.48 -5.93 -21.85
N SER A 8 -32.62 -5.32 -20.69
CA SER A 8 -31.68 -5.18 -19.58
C SER A 8 -30.35 -5.93 -19.68
N ARG A 9 -29.24 -5.16 -19.72
CA ARG A 9 -27.88 -5.64 -19.45
C ARG A 9 -27.69 -5.85 -17.95
N THR A 10 -27.57 -7.10 -17.53
CA THR A 10 -26.95 -7.49 -16.26
C THR A 10 -25.43 -7.41 -16.39
N ASN A 11 -24.79 -6.72 -15.44
CA ASN A 11 -23.35 -6.70 -15.26
C ASN A 11 -22.84 -8.12 -14.91
N GLU A 12 -22.18 -8.78 -15.86
CA GLU A 12 -21.22 -9.85 -15.56
C GLU A 12 -19.85 -9.22 -15.26
N PRO A 13 -19.11 -9.71 -14.26
CA PRO A 13 -17.76 -9.22 -13.98
C PRO A 13 -16.82 -9.62 -15.13
N ALA A 14 -16.03 -8.65 -15.59
CA ALA A 14 -15.02 -8.82 -16.62
C ALA A 14 -14.14 -10.03 -16.32
N GLY A 15 -14.12 -10.97 -17.26
CA GLY A 15 -13.21 -12.10 -17.24
C GLY A 15 -11.78 -11.61 -17.13
N ASP A 16 -11.06 -12.20 -16.18
CA ASP A 16 -9.61 -12.21 -16.10
C ASP A 16 -9.06 -12.89 -17.36
N ASP A 17 -8.89 -12.12 -18.44
CA ASP A 17 -8.12 -12.49 -19.62
C ASP A 17 -6.61 -12.38 -19.30
N SER A 18 -6.18 -13.08 -18.24
CA SER A 18 -4.79 -13.48 -18.12
C SER A 18 -4.52 -14.51 -19.21
N PRO A 19 -3.61 -14.26 -20.18
CA PRO A 19 -3.28 -15.25 -21.18
C PRO A 19 -2.73 -16.48 -20.44
N ALA A 20 -3.52 -17.55 -20.46
CA ALA A 20 -3.12 -18.84 -19.91
C ALA A 20 -1.72 -19.15 -20.39
N ALA A 21 -0.77 -19.26 -19.45
CA ALA A 21 0.62 -19.54 -19.72
C ALA A 21 0.72 -20.80 -20.58
N SER A 22 0.84 -20.61 -21.89
CA SER A 22 1.06 -21.69 -22.83
C SER A 22 2.37 -22.34 -22.43
N THR A 23 2.38 -23.67 -22.33
CA THR A 23 3.62 -24.39 -22.00
C THR A 23 4.70 -23.92 -22.97
N PRO A 24 5.96 -23.72 -22.52
CA PRO A 24 7.04 -23.16 -23.34
C PRO A 24 7.40 -24.01 -24.58
N VAL A 25 6.71 -25.13 -24.82
CA VAL A 25 6.82 -25.99 -26.00
C VAL A 25 5.79 -25.63 -27.09
N SER A 26 4.76 -24.84 -26.76
CA SER A 26 3.61 -24.56 -27.64
C SER A 26 3.61 -23.15 -28.26
N ASP A 27 4.58 -22.30 -27.93
CA ASP A 27 4.71 -20.98 -28.54
C ASP A 27 5.19 -21.11 -30.02
N PRO A 28 4.39 -20.68 -31.00
CA PRO A 28 4.76 -20.80 -32.42
C PRO A 28 6.05 -20.03 -32.76
N ARG A 29 6.41 -18.99 -32.00
CA ARG A 29 7.64 -18.22 -32.18
C ARG A 29 8.90 -19.07 -31.96
N ILE A 30 8.82 -20.05 -31.06
CA ILE A 30 9.92 -20.98 -30.78
C ILE A 30 10.14 -21.90 -31.98
N ALA A 31 9.05 -22.43 -32.57
CA ALA A 31 9.14 -23.29 -33.75
C ALA A 31 9.73 -22.54 -34.96
N ASP A 32 9.38 -21.27 -35.15
CA ASP A 32 9.94 -20.41 -36.19
C ASP A 32 11.46 -20.22 -36.01
N GLU A 33 11.88 -19.86 -34.79
CA GLU A 33 13.30 -19.63 -34.48
C GLU A 33 14.12 -20.92 -34.55
N GLN A 34 13.53 -22.06 -34.18
CA GLN A 34 14.15 -23.38 -34.34
C GLN A 34 14.48 -23.69 -35.81
N VAL A 35 13.51 -23.47 -36.70
CA VAL A 35 13.66 -23.74 -38.13
C VAL A 35 14.65 -22.77 -38.75
N ARG A 36 14.60 -21.49 -38.37
CA ARG A 36 15.59 -20.50 -38.80
C ARG A 36 17.02 -20.95 -38.47
N ARG A 37 17.28 -21.32 -37.21
CA ARG A 37 18.60 -21.81 -36.76
C ARG A 37 19.01 -23.09 -37.49
N LEU A 38 18.07 -23.98 -37.82
CA LEU A 38 18.34 -25.18 -38.61
C LEU A 38 18.89 -24.85 -40.01
N PHE A 39 18.32 -23.85 -40.69
CA PHE A 39 18.80 -23.43 -42.02
C PHE A 39 20.15 -22.71 -41.97
N ASP A 40 20.37 -21.89 -40.92
CA ASP A 40 21.62 -21.15 -40.70
C ASP A 40 22.79 -22.09 -40.38
N LEU A 41 22.62 -22.97 -39.39
CA LEU A 41 23.64 -23.95 -38.99
C LEU A 41 23.93 -24.98 -40.10
N GLY A 42 22.91 -25.29 -40.92
CA GLY A 42 23.04 -26.23 -42.04
C GLY A 42 23.96 -25.76 -43.18
N LYS A 43 24.35 -24.48 -43.24
CA LYS A 43 25.27 -23.97 -44.28
C LYS A 43 26.71 -24.46 -44.10
N SER A 44 27.15 -24.61 -42.86
CA SER A 44 28.55 -24.90 -42.53
C SER A 44 29.00 -26.32 -42.91
N GLY A 45 28.07 -27.26 -43.13
CA GLY A 45 28.39 -28.69 -43.33
C GLY A 45 28.52 -29.15 -44.79
N SER A 46 28.22 -28.29 -45.77
CA SER A 46 28.09 -28.71 -47.18
C SER A 46 29.39 -29.23 -47.81
N ILE A 47 30.51 -28.56 -47.55
CA ILE A 47 31.81 -28.92 -48.14
C ILE A 47 32.41 -30.16 -47.47
N ILE A 48 32.17 -30.33 -46.17
CA ILE A 48 32.71 -31.43 -45.34
C ILE A 48 32.31 -32.80 -45.91
N ILE A 49 31.10 -32.93 -46.45
CA ILE A 49 30.58 -34.18 -46.99
C ILE A 49 31.37 -34.62 -48.24
N PHE A 50 31.79 -33.69 -49.10
CA PHE A 50 32.58 -34.02 -50.29
C PHE A 50 34.04 -34.34 -49.93
N ILE A 51 34.62 -33.60 -48.97
CA ILE A 51 35.96 -33.90 -48.45
C ILE A 51 35.97 -35.31 -47.84
N ALA A 52 34.97 -35.62 -47.00
CA ALA A 52 34.78 -36.93 -46.40
C ALA A 52 34.71 -38.04 -47.45
N LEU A 53 33.98 -37.82 -48.55
CA LEU A 53 33.86 -38.81 -49.62
C LEU A 53 35.20 -39.10 -50.31
N VAL A 54 35.99 -38.07 -50.61
CA VAL A 54 37.32 -38.24 -51.23
C VAL A 54 38.25 -39.03 -50.32
N VAL A 55 38.23 -38.75 -49.01
CA VAL A 55 39.01 -39.50 -48.02
C VAL A 55 38.62 -40.98 -48.01
N VAL A 56 37.32 -41.28 -48.12
CA VAL A 56 36.81 -42.66 -48.14
C VAL A 56 37.05 -43.35 -49.48
N TRP A 57 37.22 -42.65 -50.60
CA TRP A 57 37.53 -43.31 -51.87
C TRP A 57 38.93 -43.92 -51.92
N LEU A 58 39.92 -43.31 -51.24
CA LEU A 58 41.32 -43.75 -51.32
C LEU A 58 41.53 -45.23 -50.95
N PRO A 59 40.96 -45.76 -49.84
CA PRO A 59 41.12 -47.16 -49.46
C PRO A 59 40.29 -48.16 -50.28
N PHE A 60 39.35 -47.70 -51.12
CA PHE A 60 38.42 -48.55 -51.88
C PHE A 60 38.67 -48.53 -53.40
N TYR A 61 39.58 -47.69 -53.89
CA TYR A 61 39.90 -47.54 -55.31
C TYR A 61 40.35 -48.85 -55.99
N GLY A 62 40.92 -49.79 -55.24
CA GLY A 62 41.38 -51.09 -55.76
C GLY A 62 40.44 -52.28 -55.49
N THR A 63 39.43 -52.11 -54.63
CA THR A 63 38.55 -53.22 -54.17
C THR A 63 37.14 -53.15 -54.73
N SER A 64 36.70 -51.98 -55.21
CA SER A 64 35.34 -51.74 -55.67
C SER A 64 35.34 -51.22 -57.11
N SER A 65 34.27 -51.50 -57.85
CA SER A 65 34.14 -51.02 -59.22
C SER A 65 33.89 -49.50 -59.26
N ILE A 66 34.28 -48.85 -60.37
CA ILE A 66 34.03 -47.41 -60.56
C ILE A 66 32.52 -47.10 -60.45
N ALA A 67 31.66 -48.01 -60.93
CA ALA A 67 30.21 -47.85 -60.83
C ALA A 67 29.72 -47.82 -59.37
N GLU A 68 30.24 -48.70 -58.51
CA GLU A 68 29.91 -48.74 -57.08
C GLU A 68 30.42 -47.51 -56.32
N LEU A 69 31.55 -46.93 -56.74
CA LEU A 69 32.08 -45.70 -56.14
C LEU A 69 31.25 -44.45 -56.53
N MET A 70 30.70 -44.44 -57.75
CA MET A 70 29.96 -43.28 -58.28
C MET A 70 28.51 -43.18 -57.79
N ILE A 71 27.88 -44.29 -57.36
CA ILE A 71 26.48 -44.28 -56.89
C ILE A 71 26.29 -43.36 -55.66
N PRO A 72 27.06 -43.51 -54.55
CA PRO A 72 26.96 -42.59 -53.41
C PRO A 72 27.31 -41.14 -53.76
N PHE A 73 28.29 -40.92 -54.66
CA PHE A 73 28.65 -39.58 -55.13
C PHE A 73 27.46 -38.87 -55.80
N GLY A 74 26.79 -39.54 -56.73
CA GLY A 74 25.61 -38.99 -57.42
C GLY A 74 24.48 -38.64 -56.45
N LEU A 75 24.20 -39.50 -55.47
CA LEU A 75 23.21 -39.26 -54.43
C LEU A 75 23.59 -38.06 -53.54
N LEU A 76 24.86 -37.90 -53.19
CA LEU A 76 25.34 -36.76 -52.41
C LEU A 76 25.21 -35.44 -53.18
N VAL A 77 25.57 -35.41 -54.47
CA VAL A 77 25.39 -34.23 -55.34
C VAL A 77 23.91 -33.86 -55.46
N ALA A 78 23.03 -34.85 -55.66
CA ALA A 78 21.59 -34.64 -55.70
C ALA A 78 21.05 -34.09 -54.37
N SER A 79 21.49 -34.66 -53.24
CA SER A 79 21.10 -34.20 -51.90
C SER A 79 21.55 -32.76 -51.62
N GLN A 80 22.76 -32.40 -52.04
CA GLN A 80 23.29 -31.07 -51.83
C GLN A 80 22.58 -30.02 -52.70
N SER A 81 22.26 -30.38 -53.94
CA SER A 81 21.46 -29.54 -54.83
C SER A 81 20.07 -29.30 -54.25
N ALA A 82 19.44 -30.35 -53.71
CA ALA A 82 18.15 -30.24 -53.02
C ALA A 82 18.24 -29.34 -51.77
N PHE A 83 19.27 -29.46 -50.93
CA PHE A 83 19.47 -28.56 -49.79
C PHE A 83 19.63 -27.10 -50.20
N ASN A 84 20.36 -26.83 -51.28
CA ASN A 84 20.57 -25.48 -51.80
C ASN A 84 19.27 -24.88 -52.33
N LEU A 85 18.48 -25.67 -53.08
CA LEU A 85 17.16 -25.26 -53.56
C LEU A 85 16.21 -24.98 -52.40
N LEU A 86 16.13 -25.89 -51.42
CA LEU A 86 15.26 -25.72 -50.26
C LEU A 86 15.64 -24.46 -49.45
N ARG A 87 16.94 -24.22 -49.23
CA ARG A 87 17.41 -23.01 -48.55
C ARG A 87 17.07 -21.74 -49.31
N SER A 88 17.25 -21.75 -50.64
CA SER A 88 16.86 -20.62 -51.49
C SER A 88 15.37 -20.33 -51.37
N GLN A 89 14.52 -21.36 -51.43
CA GLN A 89 13.07 -21.21 -51.30
C GLN A 89 12.66 -20.70 -49.92
N TYR A 90 13.34 -21.16 -48.84
CA TYR A 90 13.08 -20.71 -47.48
C TYR A 90 13.36 -19.20 -47.32
N HIS A 91 14.50 -18.71 -47.80
CA HIS A 91 14.83 -17.28 -47.68
C HIS A 91 14.04 -16.38 -48.64
N SER A 92 13.57 -16.89 -49.78
CA SER A 92 12.70 -16.13 -50.69
C SER A 92 11.23 -16.08 -50.24
N ASN A 93 10.86 -16.81 -49.19
CA ASN A 93 9.47 -16.92 -48.72
C ASN A 93 9.09 -15.75 -47.79
N GLU A 94 9.09 -14.53 -48.33
CA GLU A 94 8.75 -13.30 -47.57
C GLU A 94 7.34 -13.34 -46.98
N LYS A 95 6.39 -14.02 -47.66
CA LYS A 95 4.97 -14.07 -47.28
C LYS A 95 4.66 -15.08 -46.16
N ARG A 96 5.64 -15.88 -45.71
CA ARG A 96 5.47 -16.93 -44.68
C ARG A 96 4.26 -17.86 -44.91
N GLU A 97 3.93 -18.16 -46.17
CA GLU A 97 2.75 -18.97 -46.54
C GLU A 97 2.87 -20.44 -46.10
N VAL A 98 4.10 -20.91 -45.86
CA VAL A 98 4.43 -22.29 -45.47
C VAL A 98 4.83 -22.30 -44.01
N SER A 99 4.19 -23.18 -43.22
CA SER A 99 4.45 -23.32 -41.79
C SER A 99 5.89 -23.77 -41.50
N SER A 100 6.48 -23.29 -40.41
CA SER A 100 7.82 -23.66 -39.96
C SER A 100 8.01 -25.18 -39.82
N LYS A 101 6.99 -25.89 -39.32
CA LYS A 101 7.02 -27.36 -39.25
C LYS A 101 7.21 -28.01 -40.63
N GLN A 102 6.50 -27.51 -41.66
CA GLN A 102 6.60 -28.04 -43.01
C GLN A 102 7.99 -27.82 -43.61
N TRP A 103 8.65 -26.70 -43.30
CA TRP A 103 10.05 -26.46 -43.68
C TRP A 103 11.02 -27.42 -42.98
N GLY A 104 10.83 -27.64 -41.67
CA GLY A 104 11.63 -28.62 -40.91
C GLY A 104 11.46 -30.05 -41.44
N ASP A 105 10.24 -30.44 -41.81
CA ASP A 105 9.95 -31.78 -42.34
C ASP A 105 10.55 -31.97 -43.75
N ARG A 106 10.45 -30.96 -44.63
CA ARG A 106 11.13 -30.96 -45.93
C ARG A 106 12.64 -31.06 -45.77
N TYR A 107 13.23 -30.33 -44.82
CA TYR A 107 14.66 -30.42 -44.51
C TYR A 107 15.05 -31.81 -44.02
N SER A 108 14.20 -32.43 -43.19
CA SER A 108 14.39 -33.79 -42.68
C SER A 108 14.33 -34.84 -43.78
N LEU A 109 13.46 -34.65 -44.78
CA LEU A 109 13.37 -35.54 -45.94
C LEU A 109 14.66 -35.55 -46.76
N ILE A 110 15.27 -34.38 -46.98
CA ILE A 110 16.56 -34.29 -47.70
C ILE A 110 17.69 -34.91 -46.85
N CYS A 111 17.61 -34.80 -45.52
CA CYS A 111 18.54 -35.49 -44.61
C CYS A 111 18.50 -37.02 -44.76
N LEU A 112 17.32 -37.61 -44.98
CA LEU A 112 17.21 -39.05 -45.28
C LEU A 112 17.96 -39.42 -46.57
N LEU A 113 17.83 -38.63 -47.62
CA LEU A 113 18.51 -38.88 -48.90
C LEU A 113 20.04 -38.74 -48.74
N SER A 114 20.50 -37.70 -48.05
CA SER A 114 21.92 -37.45 -47.83
C SER A 114 22.58 -38.49 -46.92
N GLY A 115 21.92 -38.90 -45.84
CA GLY A 115 22.39 -39.98 -44.96
C GLY A 115 22.33 -41.33 -45.67
N GLY A 116 21.26 -41.60 -46.41
CA GLY A 116 21.09 -42.82 -47.20
C GLY A 116 22.20 -43.06 -48.22
N ALA A 117 22.80 -42.01 -48.78
CA ALA A 117 23.97 -42.13 -49.65
C ALA A 117 25.17 -42.81 -48.94
N TRP A 118 25.42 -42.44 -47.68
CA TRP A 118 26.44 -43.06 -46.83
C TRP A 118 26.03 -44.47 -46.37
N GLY A 119 24.75 -44.70 -46.09
CA GLY A 119 24.24 -46.04 -45.80
C GLY A 119 24.45 -47.01 -46.98
N ILE A 120 24.12 -46.58 -48.19
CA ILE A 120 24.33 -47.35 -49.43
C ILE A 120 25.82 -47.61 -49.65
N ALA A 121 26.67 -46.59 -49.45
CA ALA A 121 28.12 -46.76 -49.50
C ALA A 121 28.60 -47.85 -48.51
N GLY A 122 28.06 -47.87 -47.29
CA GLY A 122 28.38 -48.90 -46.30
C GLY A 122 28.01 -50.31 -46.75
N VAL A 123 26.84 -50.46 -47.38
CA VAL A 123 26.38 -51.78 -47.89
C VAL A 123 27.19 -52.24 -49.10
N LEU A 124 27.55 -51.33 -50.01
CA LEU A 124 28.30 -51.67 -51.23
C LEU A 124 29.79 -51.90 -50.97
N TRP A 125 30.39 -51.13 -50.07
CA TRP A 125 31.85 -51.10 -49.93
C TRP A 125 32.38 -51.96 -48.77
N LEU A 126 31.66 -52.07 -47.64
CA LEU A 126 32.20 -52.74 -46.44
C LEU A 126 32.34 -54.27 -46.56
N PRO A 127 31.39 -55.01 -47.17
CA PRO A 127 31.49 -56.47 -47.27
C PRO A 127 32.75 -56.89 -48.02
N GLY A 128 33.59 -57.73 -47.39
CA GLY A 128 34.83 -58.24 -48.01
C GLY A 128 36.00 -57.25 -48.09
N ALA A 129 35.83 -56.00 -47.65
CA ALA A 129 36.92 -55.02 -47.61
C ALA A 129 37.92 -55.29 -46.46
N PRO A 130 39.20 -54.92 -46.62
CA PRO A 130 40.18 -54.98 -45.53
C PRO A 130 39.73 -54.14 -44.32
N PHE A 131 40.10 -54.56 -43.12
CA PHE A 131 39.77 -53.86 -41.88
C PHE A 131 40.19 -52.37 -41.91
N THR A 132 41.33 -52.05 -42.52
CA THR A 132 41.79 -50.66 -42.68
C THR A 132 40.78 -49.79 -43.42
N SER A 133 40.17 -50.30 -44.48
CA SER A 133 39.16 -49.58 -45.27
C SER A 133 37.85 -49.46 -44.49
N GLN A 134 37.46 -50.51 -43.75
CA GLN A 134 36.28 -50.48 -42.86
C GLN A 134 36.46 -49.44 -41.72
N ALA A 135 37.64 -49.41 -41.11
CA ALA A 135 37.98 -48.47 -40.04
C ALA A 135 37.93 -47.01 -40.51
N VAL A 136 38.54 -46.69 -41.66
CA VAL A 136 38.49 -45.34 -42.25
C VAL A 136 37.06 -44.92 -42.54
N PHE A 137 36.25 -45.80 -43.15
CA PHE A 137 34.84 -45.52 -43.44
C PHE A 137 34.06 -45.17 -42.16
N GLY A 138 34.16 -45.99 -41.12
CA GLY A 138 33.38 -45.76 -39.91
C GLY A 138 33.85 -44.55 -39.10
N VAL A 139 35.14 -44.20 -39.12
CA VAL A 139 35.61 -42.92 -38.52
C VAL A 139 35.03 -41.72 -39.26
N VAL A 140 34.97 -41.77 -40.59
CA VAL A 140 34.39 -40.68 -41.39
C VAL A 140 32.88 -40.56 -41.13
N VAL A 141 32.13 -41.66 -41.16
CA VAL A 141 30.70 -41.65 -40.85
C VAL A 141 30.43 -41.20 -39.41
N ALA A 142 31.27 -41.60 -38.45
CA ALA A 142 31.21 -41.12 -37.08
C ALA A 142 31.38 -39.59 -36.99
N GLY A 143 32.38 -39.04 -37.68
CA GLY A 143 32.62 -37.59 -37.73
C GLY A 143 31.46 -36.82 -38.37
N LEU A 144 30.87 -37.36 -39.45
CA LEU A 144 29.70 -36.78 -40.10
C LEU A 144 28.45 -36.81 -39.20
N CYS A 145 28.24 -37.91 -38.46
CA CYS A 145 27.18 -38.03 -37.47
C CYS A 145 27.38 -37.03 -36.31
N LEU A 146 28.61 -36.83 -35.84
CA LEU A 146 28.92 -35.85 -34.79
C LEU A 146 28.66 -34.41 -35.28
N ASN A 147 29.10 -34.05 -36.49
CA ASN A 147 28.80 -32.75 -37.09
C ASN A 147 27.29 -32.52 -37.25
N THR A 148 26.53 -33.58 -37.49
CA THR A 148 25.07 -33.53 -37.59
C THR A 148 24.40 -33.20 -36.25
N VAL A 149 24.94 -33.68 -35.13
CA VAL A 149 24.44 -33.28 -33.80
C VAL A 149 24.52 -31.77 -33.65
N ILE A 150 25.68 -31.17 -33.95
CA ILE A 150 25.89 -29.73 -33.82
C ILE A 150 24.95 -28.94 -34.74
N SER A 151 24.91 -29.31 -36.03
CA SER A 151 24.16 -28.57 -37.05
C SER A 151 22.65 -28.80 -37.03
N ARG A 152 22.15 -29.89 -36.43
CA ARG A 152 20.74 -30.31 -36.53
C ARG A 152 20.05 -30.62 -35.20
N HIS A 153 20.70 -30.45 -34.03
CA HIS A 153 20.08 -30.70 -32.71
C HIS A 153 18.80 -29.90 -32.48
N VAL A 154 18.64 -28.76 -33.14
CA VAL A 154 17.46 -27.89 -33.01
C VAL A 154 16.19 -28.58 -33.56
N TYR A 155 16.32 -29.54 -34.47
CA TYR A 155 15.21 -30.31 -35.04
C TYR A 155 15.54 -31.83 -35.05
N PRO A 156 15.17 -32.59 -34.00
CA PRO A 156 15.60 -33.97 -33.80
C PRO A 156 15.24 -34.92 -34.94
N SER A 157 14.10 -34.68 -35.62
CA SER A 157 13.68 -35.46 -36.79
C SER A 157 14.71 -35.42 -37.93
N ALA A 158 15.33 -34.26 -38.18
CA ALA A 158 16.35 -34.10 -39.21
C ALA A 158 17.66 -34.79 -38.83
N MET A 159 18.03 -34.73 -37.55
CA MET A 159 19.22 -35.40 -37.02
C MET A 159 19.06 -36.92 -37.04
N LEU A 160 17.93 -37.45 -36.59
CA LEU A 160 17.60 -38.87 -36.65
C LEU A 160 17.57 -39.38 -38.08
N ALA A 161 16.90 -38.65 -38.98
CA ALA A 161 16.83 -38.98 -40.40
C ALA A 161 18.23 -39.21 -41.00
N TYR A 162 19.17 -38.28 -40.78
CA TYR A 162 20.53 -38.40 -41.31
C TYR A 162 21.33 -39.51 -40.63
N THR A 163 21.41 -39.49 -39.29
CA THR A 163 22.32 -40.40 -38.55
C THR A 163 21.87 -41.85 -38.63
N ALA A 164 20.56 -42.12 -38.61
CA ALA A 164 20.04 -43.48 -38.77
C ALA A 164 20.32 -44.02 -40.17
N THR A 165 20.03 -43.24 -41.22
CA THR A 165 20.24 -43.69 -42.60
C THR A 165 21.71 -43.79 -43.00
N ALA A 166 22.59 -42.97 -42.42
CA ALA A 166 24.03 -43.02 -42.67
C ALA A 166 24.74 -44.18 -41.97
N ALA A 167 24.36 -44.49 -40.73
CA ALA A 167 25.13 -45.40 -39.89
C ALA A 167 24.54 -46.82 -39.83
N LEU A 168 23.20 -46.96 -39.78
CA LEU A 168 22.53 -48.23 -39.52
C LEU A 168 22.76 -49.29 -40.62
N PRO A 169 22.69 -48.98 -41.93
CA PRO A 169 22.98 -49.97 -42.98
C PRO A 169 24.43 -50.47 -42.94
N GLY A 170 25.40 -49.58 -42.66
CA GLY A 170 26.81 -49.95 -42.53
C GLY A 170 27.08 -50.82 -41.30
N MET A 171 26.45 -50.54 -40.16
CA MET A 171 26.53 -51.38 -38.97
C MET A 171 25.99 -52.79 -39.26
N ILE A 172 24.85 -52.91 -39.94
CA ILE A 172 24.27 -54.22 -40.32
C ILE A 172 25.20 -54.95 -41.27
N ALA A 173 25.75 -54.27 -42.27
CA ALA A 173 26.69 -54.86 -43.23
C ALA A 173 27.95 -55.42 -42.53
N LEU A 174 28.50 -54.70 -41.55
CA LEU A 174 29.64 -55.18 -40.75
C LEU A 174 29.29 -56.35 -39.82
N LEU A 175 28.08 -56.37 -39.25
CA LEU A 175 27.64 -57.47 -38.38
C LEU A 175 27.51 -58.80 -39.15
N VAL A 176 26.99 -58.75 -40.38
CA VAL A 176 26.69 -59.94 -41.18
C VAL A 176 27.87 -60.37 -42.07
N GLY A 177 28.62 -59.41 -42.61
CA GLY A 177 29.58 -59.66 -43.69
C GLY A 177 31.06 -59.46 -43.36
N ALA A 178 31.41 -59.02 -42.16
CA ALA A 178 32.80 -58.79 -41.76
C ALA A 178 33.29 -59.83 -40.73
N GLY A 179 34.61 -59.92 -40.57
CA GLY A 179 35.23 -60.71 -39.50
C GLY A 179 34.96 -60.11 -38.12
N TRP A 180 35.50 -60.75 -37.07
CA TRP A 180 35.30 -60.34 -35.67
C TRP A 180 35.70 -58.87 -35.40
N GLU A 181 36.71 -58.35 -36.11
CA GLU A 181 37.15 -56.95 -36.04
C GLU A 181 36.07 -55.97 -36.53
N GLY A 182 35.38 -56.31 -37.62
CA GLY A 182 34.27 -55.51 -38.16
C GLY A 182 33.01 -55.60 -37.28
N GLN A 183 32.74 -56.77 -36.69
CA GLN A 183 31.66 -56.93 -35.71
C GLN A 183 31.91 -56.07 -34.46
N LEU A 184 33.13 -56.06 -33.94
CA LEU A 184 33.53 -55.17 -32.83
C LEU A 184 33.29 -53.70 -33.19
N MET A 185 33.69 -53.29 -34.40
CA MET A 185 33.46 -51.93 -34.88
C MET A 185 31.97 -51.56 -34.97
N ALA A 186 31.11 -52.49 -35.41
CA ALA A 186 29.67 -52.29 -35.45
C ALA A 186 29.07 -52.13 -34.04
N THR A 187 29.54 -52.89 -33.05
CA THR A 187 29.10 -52.76 -31.65
C THR A 187 29.51 -51.41 -31.04
N LEU A 188 30.77 -50.97 -31.26
CA LEU A 188 31.26 -49.66 -30.82
C LEU A 188 30.49 -48.52 -31.49
N SER A 189 30.22 -48.64 -32.80
CA SER A 189 29.43 -47.67 -33.55
C SER A 189 28.00 -47.57 -33.01
N SER A 190 27.38 -48.69 -32.64
CA SER A 190 26.05 -48.73 -32.03
C SER A 190 26.03 -48.01 -30.68
N LEU A 191 27.03 -48.26 -29.82
CA LEU A 191 27.17 -47.56 -28.54
C LEU A 191 27.35 -46.05 -28.73
N MET A 192 28.20 -45.65 -29.68
CA MET A 192 28.39 -44.25 -30.04
C MET A 192 27.09 -43.62 -30.56
N TRP A 193 26.31 -44.32 -31.40
CA TRP A 193 25.04 -43.80 -31.90
C TRP A 193 24.02 -43.57 -30.78
N ILE A 194 23.93 -44.47 -29.79
CA ILE A 194 23.11 -44.30 -28.59
C ILE A 194 23.57 -43.07 -27.77
N ALA A 195 24.88 -42.89 -27.62
CA ALA A 195 25.45 -41.73 -26.93
C ALA A 195 25.14 -40.42 -27.68
N LEU A 196 25.24 -40.40 -29.01
CA LEU A 196 24.90 -39.26 -29.85
C LEU A 196 23.41 -38.92 -29.77
N TYR A 197 22.53 -39.92 -29.77
CA TYR A 197 21.09 -39.71 -29.59
C TYR A 197 20.79 -39.04 -28.23
N SER A 198 21.41 -39.53 -27.17
CA SER A 198 21.25 -38.99 -25.82
C SER A 198 21.76 -37.55 -25.72
N ALA A 199 22.93 -37.27 -26.32
CA ALA A 199 23.51 -35.93 -26.40
C ALA A 199 22.61 -34.96 -27.18
N THR A 200 22.06 -35.38 -28.31
CA THR A 200 21.13 -34.54 -29.10
C THR A 200 19.85 -34.24 -28.34
N LYS A 201 19.25 -35.23 -27.67
CA LYS A 201 18.04 -34.98 -26.86
C LYS A 201 18.31 -33.91 -25.80
N LYS A 202 19.46 -33.99 -25.13
CA LYS A 202 19.88 -32.98 -24.14
C LYS A 202 20.09 -31.60 -24.78
N LEU A 203 20.85 -31.52 -25.86
CA LEU A 203 21.10 -30.26 -26.59
C LEU A 203 19.82 -29.63 -27.14
N HIS A 204 18.90 -30.43 -27.67
CA HIS A 204 17.62 -29.96 -28.19
C HIS A 204 16.78 -29.29 -27.09
N LEU A 205 16.64 -29.95 -25.95
CA LEU A 205 15.90 -29.41 -24.81
C LEU A 205 16.55 -28.12 -24.29
N THR A 206 17.88 -28.09 -24.17
CA THR A 206 18.61 -26.88 -23.79
C THR A 206 18.37 -25.75 -24.80
N SER A 207 18.40 -26.03 -26.10
CA SER A 207 18.17 -25.03 -27.15
C SER A 207 16.73 -24.50 -27.15
N ILE A 208 15.71 -25.34 -26.92
CA ILE A 208 14.33 -24.86 -26.73
C ILE A 208 14.24 -23.93 -25.53
N SER A 209 14.80 -24.34 -24.39
CA SER A 209 14.76 -23.53 -23.17
C SER A 209 15.47 -22.19 -23.34
N ALA A 210 16.59 -22.15 -24.08
CA ALA A 210 17.32 -20.92 -24.37
C ALA A 210 16.51 -19.98 -25.26
N ILE A 211 15.83 -20.49 -26.29
CA ILE A 211 14.96 -19.67 -27.16
C ILE A 211 13.77 -19.14 -26.38
N ALA A 212 13.10 -19.99 -25.59
CA ALA A 212 11.97 -19.58 -24.76
C ALA A 212 12.36 -18.48 -23.77
N LEU A 213 13.49 -18.65 -23.08
CA LEU A 213 14.00 -17.67 -22.13
C LEU A 213 14.36 -16.35 -22.82
N GLN A 214 14.94 -16.40 -24.02
CA GLN A 214 15.26 -15.20 -24.79
C GLN A 214 13.99 -14.42 -25.15
N LEU A 215 12.95 -15.11 -25.66
CA LEU A 215 11.68 -14.48 -25.99
C LEU A 215 10.99 -13.88 -24.76
N GLN A 216 11.01 -14.59 -23.63
CA GLN A 216 10.45 -14.10 -22.38
C GLN A 216 11.20 -12.88 -21.84
N ASN A 217 12.54 -12.88 -21.92
CA ASN A 217 13.35 -11.73 -21.54
C ASN A 217 13.05 -10.52 -22.42
N ASP A 218 12.93 -10.70 -23.74
CA ASP A 218 12.61 -9.60 -24.65
C ASP A 218 11.22 -9.01 -24.34
N GLU A 219 10.24 -9.86 -24.04
CA GLU A 219 8.88 -9.44 -23.64
C GLU A 219 8.90 -8.67 -22.32
N LEU A 220 9.61 -9.17 -21.31
CA LEU A 220 9.77 -8.49 -20.01
C LEU A 220 10.50 -7.15 -20.13
N VAL A 221 11.57 -7.09 -20.91
CA VAL A 221 12.34 -5.85 -21.13
C VAL A 221 11.48 -4.78 -21.80
N ASN A 222 10.72 -5.17 -22.83
CA ASN A 222 9.82 -4.24 -23.51
C ASN A 222 8.68 -3.79 -22.60
N GLY A 223 8.04 -4.71 -21.87
CA GLY A 223 6.98 -4.37 -20.91
C GLY A 223 7.47 -3.44 -19.80
N LEU A 224 8.67 -3.67 -19.27
CA LEU A 224 9.29 -2.78 -18.28
C LEU A 224 9.60 -1.39 -18.85
N ALA A 225 10.06 -1.31 -20.10
CA ALA A 225 10.33 -0.02 -20.75
C ALA A 225 9.04 0.79 -20.94
N GLU A 226 7.95 0.15 -21.36
CA GLU A 226 6.63 0.79 -21.52
C GLU A 226 6.07 1.26 -20.16
N ALA A 227 6.08 0.39 -19.14
CA ALA A 227 5.61 0.74 -17.81
C ALA A 227 6.40 1.89 -17.19
N LYS A 228 7.73 1.92 -17.40
CA LYS A 228 8.59 3.02 -16.96
C LYS A 228 8.22 4.34 -17.64
N ALA A 229 8.03 4.33 -18.97
CA ALA A 229 7.66 5.53 -19.71
C ALA A 229 6.31 6.10 -19.25
N GLU A 230 5.33 5.23 -18.96
CA GLU A 230 4.04 5.65 -18.42
C GLU A 230 4.16 6.26 -17.01
N ALA A 231 4.96 5.63 -16.14
CA ALA A 231 5.20 6.13 -14.79
C ALA A 231 5.89 7.51 -14.80
N GLU A 232 6.89 7.71 -15.65
CA GLU A 232 7.58 9.00 -15.80
C GLU A 232 6.63 10.10 -16.30
N LYS A 233 5.72 9.77 -17.22
CA LYS A 233 4.71 10.72 -17.70
C LYS A 233 3.75 11.13 -16.57
N LYS A 234 3.20 10.15 -15.83
CA LYS A 234 2.30 10.42 -14.69
C LYS A 234 2.99 11.25 -13.61
N ALA A 235 4.26 11.00 -13.34
CA ALA A 235 5.04 11.80 -12.39
C ALA A 235 5.17 13.26 -12.83
N LYS A 236 5.47 13.51 -14.11
CA LYS A 236 5.54 14.88 -14.66
C LYS A 236 4.19 15.60 -14.62
N ASP A 237 3.12 14.91 -14.99
CA ASP A 237 1.76 15.48 -14.97
C ASP A 237 1.35 15.84 -13.53
N ALA A 238 1.66 14.98 -12.55
CA ALA A 238 1.41 15.23 -11.14
C ALA A 238 2.22 16.41 -10.60
N GLU A 239 3.51 16.52 -10.97
CA GLU A 239 4.36 17.65 -10.59
C GLU A 239 3.84 18.98 -11.15
N ALA A 240 3.42 18.98 -12.42
CA ALA A 240 2.82 20.16 -13.06
C ALA A 240 1.52 20.58 -12.37
N ALA A 241 0.63 19.63 -12.08
CA ALA A 241 -0.63 19.88 -11.36
C ALA A 241 -0.36 20.45 -9.96
N TYR A 242 0.60 19.88 -9.22
CA TYR A 242 1.00 20.36 -7.90
C TYR A 242 1.55 21.79 -7.96
N ALA A 243 2.39 22.10 -8.96
CA ALA A 243 2.94 23.44 -9.13
C ALA A 243 1.85 24.50 -9.40
N VAL A 244 0.86 24.17 -10.23
CA VAL A 244 -0.29 25.05 -10.52
C VAL A 244 -1.13 25.27 -9.25
N ALA A 245 -1.48 24.20 -8.53
CA ALA A 245 -2.25 24.28 -7.30
C ALA A 245 -1.53 25.13 -6.24
N ARG A 246 -0.21 24.92 -6.07
CA ARG A 246 0.61 25.69 -5.12
C ARG A 246 0.70 27.17 -5.48
N LYS A 247 0.79 27.51 -6.78
CA LYS A 247 0.79 28.90 -7.25
C LYS A 247 -0.56 29.56 -6.99
N ALA A 248 -1.67 28.87 -7.26
CA ALA A 248 -3.01 29.39 -6.99
C ALA A 248 -3.23 29.63 -5.49
N ALA A 249 -2.82 28.69 -4.63
CA ALA A 249 -2.91 28.83 -3.18
C ALA A 249 -2.13 30.06 -2.67
N ARG A 250 -0.88 30.25 -3.12
CA ARG A 250 -0.08 31.44 -2.76
C ARG A 250 -0.73 32.75 -3.22
N SER A 251 -1.19 32.80 -4.47
CA SER A 251 -1.85 34.00 -4.99
C SER A 251 -3.12 34.37 -4.22
N ARG A 252 -3.89 33.36 -3.77
CA ARG A 252 -5.08 33.56 -2.94
C ARG A 252 -4.72 34.15 -1.58
N GLN A 253 -3.65 33.63 -0.96
CA GLN A 253 -3.13 34.13 0.31
C GLN A 253 -2.64 35.59 0.20
N ASP A 254 -1.82 35.89 -0.80
CA ASP A 254 -1.28 37.23 -1.03
C ASP A 254 -2.41 38.25 -1.28
N PHE A 255 -3.43 37.86 -2.05
CA PHE A 255 -4.61 38.69 -2.31
C PHE A 255 -5.40 39.00 -1.03
N LEU A 256 -5.67 37.99 -0.20
CA LEU A 256 -6.42 38.18 1.05
C LEU A 256 -5.65 39.06 2.05
N SER A 257 -4.34 38.89 2.16
CA SER A 257 -3.49 39.73 3.00
C SER A 257 -3.53 41.20 2.54
N MET A 258 -3.40 41.44 1.24
CA MET A 258 -3.48 42.78 0.65
C MET A 258 -4.84 43.44 0.91
N VAL A 259 -5.94 42.75 0.62
CA VAL A 259 -7.30 43.30 0.80
C VAL A 259 -7.58 43.63 2.27
N THR A 260 -7.12 42.79 3.19
CA THR A 260 -7.28 43.02 4.63
C THR A 260 -6.59 44.32 5.07
N HIS A 261 -5.36 44.56 4.59
CA HIS A 261 -4.63 45.80 4.88
C HIS A 261 -5.35 47.05 4.33
N GLU A 262 -5.85 46.96 3.09
CA GLU A 262 -6.57 48.05 2.44
C GLU A 262 -7.94 48.34 3.09
N ILE A 263 -8.57 47.34 3.72
CA ILE A 263 -9.83 47.54 4.48
C ILE A 263 -9.56 48.11 5.87
N ARG A 264 -8.45 47.76 6.53
CA ARG A 264 -8.12 48.26 7.88
C ARG A 264 -7.99 49.79 7.91
N SER A 265 -7.37 50.37 6.89
CA SER A 265 -7.12 51.82 6.84
C SER A 265 -8.38 52.70 6.82
N PRO A 266 -9.40 52.47 5.95
CA PRO A 266 -10.65 53.23 5.98
C PRO A 266 -11.48 52.98 7.24
N LEU A 267 -11.40 51.78 7.85
CA LEU A 267 -12.07 51.50 9.12
C LEU A 267 -11.48 52.29 10.27
N ALA A 268 -10.15 52.43 10.32
CA ALA A 268 -9.50 53.29 11.30
C ALA A 268 -9.94 54.75 11.15
N SER A 269 -10.12 55.23 9.91
CA SER A 269 -10.65 56.57 9.63
C SER A 269 -12.11 56.74 10.07
N LEU A 270 -12.97 55.74 9.84
CA LEU A 270 -14.37 55.76 10.29
C LEU A 270 -14.47 55.77 11.82
N SER A 271 -13.69 54.95 12.52
CA SER A 271 -13.61 54.98 13.99
C SER A 271 -13.13 56.33 14.52
N GLY A 272 -12.14 56.95 13.86
CA GLY A 272 -11.65 58.27 14.21
C GLY A 272 -12.70 59.36 14.01
N LEU A 273 -13.43 59.33 12.90
CA LEU A 273 -14.52 60.25 12.61
C LEU A 273 -15.68 60.09 13.61
N ALA A 274 -16.02 58.86 14.00
CA ALA A 274 -17.03 58.60 15.02
C ALA A 274 -16.63 59.16 16.39
N HIS A 275 -15.37 58.99 16.80
CA HIS A 275 -14.82 59.60 18.03
C HIS A 275 -14.87 61.14 17.99
N MET A 276 -14.50 61.74 16.86
CA MET A 276 -14.57 63.20 16.69
C MET A 276 -16.01 63.70 16.73
N LEU A 277 -16.96 62.96 16.15
CA LEU A 277 -18.38 63.30 16.22
C LEU A 277 -18.89 63.26 17.68
N ASP A 278 -18.56 62.21 18.44
CA ASP A 278 -19.01 62.04 19.83
C ASP A 278 -18.44 63.13 20.77
N ALA A 279 -17.33 63.76 20.38
CA ALA A 279 -16.74 64.91 21.08
C ALA A 279 -17.43 66.27 20.77
N THR A 280 -18.44 66.31 19.90
CA THR A 280 -19.21 67.53 19.59
C THR A 280 -20.50 67.63 20.40
N ASP A 281 -21.14 68.81 20.39
CA ASP A 281 -22.48 69.00 20.96
C ASP A 281 -23.53 68.26 20.12
N LEU A 282 -23.87 67.04 20.55
CA LEU A 282 -24.88 66.18 19.92
C LEU A 282 -26.18 66.13 20.75
N ASP A 283 -27.32 66.10 20.06
CA ASP A 283 -28.60 65.71 20.68
C ASP A 283 -28.64 64.20 21.00
N GLU A 284 -29.63 63.76 21.78
CA GLU A 284 -29.71 62.37 22.24
C GLU A 284 -29.85 61.34 21.10
N LYS A 285 -30.51 61.70 19.99
CA LYS A 285 -30.63 60.82 18.81
C LYS A 285 -29.31 60.77 18.04
N GLN A 286 -28.65 61.91 17.85
CA GLN A 286 -27.37 62.03 17.17
C GLN A 286 -26.25 61.29 17.91
N ARG A 287 -26.23 61.37 19.25
CA ARG A 287 -25.32 60.61 20.10
C ARG A 287 -25.56 59.10 19.98
N GLY A 288 -26.82 58.68 19.88
CA GLY A 288 -27.18 57.29 19.58
C GLY A 288 -26.63 56.81 18.23
N TYR A 289 -26.70 57.64 17.18
CA TYR A 289 -26.11 57.32 15.88
C TYR A 289 -24.58 57.26 15.90
N ALA A 290 -23.91 58.21 16.57
CA ALA A 290 -22.46 58.22 16.69
C ALA A 290 -21.93 56.96 17.40
N ARG A 291 -22.55 56.57 18.52
CA ARG A 291 -22.23 55.32 19.23
C ARG A 291 -22.49 54.08 18.37
N GLY A 292 -23.59 54.06 17.61
CA GLY A 292 -23.87 52.95 16.70
C GLY A 292 -22.83 52.78 15.59
N VAL A 293 -22.30 53.88 15.05
CA VAL A 293 -21.21 53.86 14.06
C VAL A 293 -19.90 53.39 14.68
N GLU A 294 -19.59 53.84 15.90
CA GLU A 294 -18.40 53.41 16.62
C GLU A 294 -18.44 51.91 16.95
N GLU A 295 -19.55 51.42 17.49
CA GLU A 295 -19.76 50.01 17.83
C GLU A 295 -19.67 49.11 16.58
N SER A 296 -20.27 49.55 15.47
CA SER A 296 -20.15 48.88 14.17
C SER A 296 -18.71 48.87 13.63
N SER A 297 -17.96 49.96 13.82
CA SER A 297 -16.56 50.06 13.41
C SER A 297 -15.65 49.16 14.26
N ARG A 298 -15.90 49.04 15.56
CA ARG A 298 -15.18 48.10 16.44
C ARG A 298 -15.46 46.64 16.05
N LEU A 299 -16.72 46.30 15.78
CA LEU A 299 -17.09 44.95 15.31
C LEU A 299 -16.39 44.61 13.99
N LEU A 300 -16.38 45.56 13.04
CA LEU A 300 -15.78 45.33 11.72
C LEU A 300 -14.25 45.24 11.78
N ASN A 301 -13.58 46.03 12.63
CA ASN A 301 -12.15 45.86 12.87
C ASN A 301 -11.82 44.49 13.45
N ARG A 302 -12.60 44.00 14.43
CA ARG A 302 -12.42 42.64 14.97
C ARG A 302 -12.57 41.58 13.87
N LEU A 303 -13.58 41.69 13.01
CA LEU A 303 -13.78 40.76 11.89
C LEU A 303 -12.64 40.79 10.86
N VAL A 304 -12.05 41.96 10.62
CA VAL A 304 -10.89 42.12 9.71
C VAL A 304 -9.62 41.55 10.32
N ASP A 305 -9.39 41.76 11.62
CA ASP A 305 -8.27 41.16 12.34
C ASP A 305 -8.39 39.64 12.42
N ASP A 306 -9.60 39.13 12.68
CA ASP A 306 -9.95 37.71 12.64
C ASP A 306 -9.68 37.07 11.26
N LEU A 307 -10.01 37.78 10.18
CA LEU A 307 -9.72 37.36 8.81
C LEU A 307 -8.20 37.38 8.54
N SER A 308 -7.48 38.39 9.03
CA SER A 308 -6.02 38.47 8.94
C SER A 308 -5.37 37.28 9.62
N ASP A 309 -5.74 37.01 10.86
CA ASP A 309 -5.21 35.90 11.65
C ASP A 309 -5.52 34.56 10.94
N LEU A 310 -6.72 34.39 10.38
CA LEU A 310 -7.05 33.20 9.59
C LEU A 310 -6.10 33.03 8.38
N THR A 311 -5.81 34.11 7.65
CA THR A 311 -4.90 34.06 6.49
C THR A 311 -3.45 33.77 6.91
N GLU A 312 -2.98 34.33 8.03
CA GLU A 312 -1.64 34.05 8.57
C GLU A 312 -1.54 32.61 9.10
N MET A 313 -2.63 32.07 9.65
CA MET A 313 -2.74 30.69 10.11
C MET A 313 -2.75 29.68 8.95
N GLU A 314 -3.45 29.97 7.86
CA GLU A 314 -3.42 29.14 6.64
C GLU A 314 -2.03 29.12 6.00
N ALA A 315 -1.28 30.21 6.15
CA ALA A 315 0.10 30.33 5.72
C ALA A 315 1.12 29.63 6.63
N LEU A 316 0.70 29.07 7.78
CA LEU A 316 1.59 28.59 8.87
C LEU A 316 2.63 29.64 9.30
N SER A 317 2.28 30.93 9.20
CA SER A 317 3.22 32.04 9.37
C SER A 317 3.25 32.64 10.79
N ILE A 318 2.27 32.30 11.63
CA ILE A 318 2.20 32.77 13.01
C ILE A 318 3.37 32.19 13.81
N LYS A 319 4.28 33.07 14.24
CA LYS A 319 5.36 32.74 15.17
C LYS A 319 4.89 32.97 16.60
N LEU A 320 4.73 31.90 17.36
CA LEU A 320 4.47 31.94 18.79
C LEU A 320 5.66 32.57 19.53
N ARG A 321 5.39 33.31 20.61
CA ARG A 321 6.39 33.90 21.50
C ARG A 321 6.20 33.38 22.93
N PRO A 322 6.62 32.14 23.23
CA PRO A 322 6.38 31.53 24.53
C PRO A 322 7.19 32.23 25.63
N THR A 323 6.54 32.50 26.75
CA THR A 323 7.13 33.03 27.98
C THR A 323 6.44 32.43 29.20
N ASP A 324 7.07 32.49 30.36
CA ASP A 324 6.41 32.07 31.61
C ASP A 324 5.30 33.07 31.95
N MET A 325 4.08 32.58 32.12
CA MET A 325 2.90 33.39 32.36
C MET A 325 2.01 32.82 33.47
N SER A 326 1.38 33.69 34.24
CA SER A 326 0.38 33.32 35.23
C SER A 326 -1.01 33.17 34.57
N PRO A 327 -1.64 31.98 34.63
CA PRO A 327 -2.99 31.78 34.10
C PRO A 327 -4.02 32.74 34.70
N MET A 328 -3.90 33.05 35.99
CA MET A 328 -4.76 33.98 36.71
C MET A 328 -4.62 35.41 36.18
N GLU A 329 -3.39 35.88 35.95
CA GLU A 329 -3.16 37.23 35.42
C GLU A 329 -3.76 37.39 34.01
N ILE A 330 -3.65 36.35 33.17
CA ILE A 330 -4.26 36.37 31.84
C ILE A 330 -5.78 36.33 31.90
N ALA A 331 -6.37 35.55 32.82
CA ALA A 331 -7.82 35.56 33.03
C ALA A 331 -8.32 36.94 33.48
N GLN A 332 -7.62 37.58 34.42
CA GLN A 332 -7.94 38.93 34.87
C GLN A 332 -7.80 39.97 33.75
N ALA A 333 -6.74 39.87 32.93
CA ALA A 333 -6.54 40.75 31.79
C ALA A 333 -7.65 40.59 30.74
N ALA A 334 -8.07 39.36 30.45
CA ALA A 334 -9.19 39.09 29.53
C ALA A 334 -10.51 39.68 30.06
N ILE A 335 -10.81 39.49 31.36
CA ILE A 335 -12.00 40.06 32.01
C ILE A 335 -11.96 41.59 32.00
N HIS A 336 -10.80 42.20 32.23
CA HIS A 336 -10.64 43.65 32.21
C HIS A 336 -11.05 44.24 30.86
N VAL A 337 -10.63 43.60 29.76
CA VAL A 337 -10.96 44.02 28.39
C VAL A 337 -12.46 43.87 28.09
N THR A 338 -13.11 42.80 28.59
CA THR A 338 -14.54 42.53 28.32
C THR A 338 -15.51 43.13 29.35
N ARG A 339 -15.00 43.81 30.38
CA ARG A 339 -15.81 44.32 31.51
C ARG A 339 -16.85 45.34 31.07
N HIS A 340 -16.48 46.20 30.11
CA HIS A 340 -17.39 47.22 29.59
C HIS A 340 -18.57 46.60 28.83
N ASP A 341 -18.30 45.59 28.00
CA ASP A 341 -19.31 44.84 27.23
C ASP A 341 -20.29 44.08 28.14
N ALA A 342 -19.80 43.58 29.29
CA ALA A 342 -20.65 42.94 30.29
C ALA A 342 -21.55 43.95 31.01
N SER A 343 -20.95 45.08 31.42
CA SER A 343 -21.65 46.14 32.15
C SER A 343 -22.71 46.84 31.30
N SER A 344 -22.45 47.08 30.03
CA SER A 344 -23.43 47.67 29.10
C SER A 344 -24.66 46.77 28.94
N ARG A 345 -24.49 45.46 29.12
CA ARG A 345 -25.54 44.44 29.02
C ARG A 345 -26.07 43.96 30.36
N LYS A 346 -25.62 44.56 31.48
CA LYS A 346 -26.03 44.22 32.85
C LYS A 346 -25.78 42.74 33.23
N LEU A 347 -24.72 42.14 32.69
CA LEU A 347 -24.28 40.78 33.00
C LEU A 347 -23.13 40.79 34.02
N SER A 348 -23.09 39.82 34.94
CA SER A 348 -21.93 39.64 35.81
C SER A 348 -20.82 38.85 35.09
N ILE A 349 -19.56 39.16 35.39
CA ILE A 349 -18.40 38.33 35.01
C ILE A 349 -17.59 38.05 36.26
N GLU A 350 -17.32 36.77 36.52
CA GLU A 350 -16.54 36.32 37.67
C GLU A 350 -15.38 35.41 37.21
N VAL A 351 -14.31 35.37 38.01
CA VAL A 351 -13.19 34.45 37.84
C VAL A 351 -13.12 33.50 39.03
N ASP A 352 -12.96 32.22 38.75
CA ASP A 352 -12.88 31.15 39.73
C ASP A 352 -11.63 30.28 39.47
N GLU A 353 -10.79 30.08 40.48
CA GLU A 353 -9.57 29.29 40.38
C GLU A 353 -9.65 28.08 41.31
N LEU A 354 -9.61 26.88 40.75
CA LEU A 354 -9.66 25.65 41.54
C LEU A 354 -8.31 25.34 42.21
N PRO A 355 -8.32 24.75 43.43
CA PRO A 355 -7.11 24.30 44.08
C PRO A 355 -6.32 23.32 43.22
N GLY A 356 -5.00 23.53 43.14
CA GLY A 356 -4.10 22.71 42.32
C GLY A 356 -3.79 23.30 40.95
N THR A 357 -4.44 24.40 40.54
CA THR A 357 -4.09 25.12 39.30
C THR A 357 -2.63 25.59 39.32
N PRO A 358 -1.83 25.29 38.28
CA PRO A 358 -0.47 25.78 38.14
C PRO A 358 -0.37 27.32 38.20
N LYS A 359 0.56 27.84 39.02
CA LYS A 359 0.79 29.29 39.14
C LYS A 359 1.48 29.91 37.92
N ALA A 360 2.17 29.10 37.13
CA ALA A 360 2.85 29.52 35.92
C ALA A 360 2.79 28.40 34.87
N ILE A 361 2.60 28.78 33.60
CA ILE A 361 2.73 27.91 32.44
C ILE A 361 3.62 28.59 31.40
N HIS A 362 4.32 27.82 30.56
CA HIS A 362 5.17 28.34 29.50
C HIS A 362 4.42 28.35 28.17
N ASN A 363 3.87 29.52 27.79
CA ASN A 363 3.05 29.68 26.58
C ASN A 363 3.07 31.13 26.05
N ASP A 364 2.41 31.42 24.93
CA ASP A 364 2.31 32.77 24.36
C ASP A 364 1.17 33.57 25.04
N PRO A 365 1.47 34.56 25.90
CA PRO A 365 0.46 35.22 26.73
C PRO A 365 -0.58 35.99 25.91
N ASP A 366 -0.17 36.57 24.78
CA ASP A 366 -1.07 37.33 23.91
C ASP A 366 -2.05 36.42 23.19
N ARG A 367 -1.58 35.26 22.71
CA ARG A 367 -2.45 34.28 22.03
C ARG A 367 -3.37 33.55 23.01
N VAL A 368 -2.93 33.25 24.23
CA VAL A 368 -3.80 32.70 25.28
C VAL A 368 -4.88 33.70 25.69
N LYS A 369 -4.51 34.97 25.91
CA LYS A 369 -5.47 36.05 26.19
C LYS A 369 -6.48 36.20 25.04
N GLN A 370 -6.02 36.16 23.80
CA GLN A 370 -6.89 36.26 22.62
C GLN A 370 -7.90 35.09 22.56
N ALA A 371 -7.43 33.86 22.75
CA ALA A 371 -8.31 32.68 22.81
C ALA A 371 -9.39 32.83 23.90
N LEU A 372 -8.99 33.29 25.09
CA LEU A 372 -9.91 33.49 26.22
C LEU A 372 -10.92 34.63 25.98
N VAL A 373 -10.47 35.76 25.42
CA VAL A 373 -11.35 36.88 25.04
C VAL A 373 -12.40 36.42 24.03
N ASN A 374 -12.02 35.60 23.06
CA ASN A 374 -12.96 35.08 22.06
C ASN A 374 -14.06 34.21 22.70
N LEU A 375 -13.70 33.39 23.69
CA LEU A 375 -14.70 32.64 24.46
C LEU A 375 -15.62 33.54 25.29
N ILE A 376 -15.08 34.56 25.97
CA ILE A 376 -15.87 35.49 26.80
C ILE A 376 -16.81 36.34 25.94
N VAL A 377 -16.35 36.89 24.82
CA VAL A 377 -17.17 37.71 23.92
C VAL A 377 -18.34 36.90 23.36
N ARG A 378 -18.11 35.64 23.03
CA ARG A 378 -19.17 34.72 22.65
C ARG A 378 -20.17 34.51 23.78
N ALA A 379 -19.69 34.14 24.97
CA ALA A 379 -20.53 33.87 26.14
C ALA A 379 -21.41 35.08 26.50
N LEU A 380 -20.83 36.28 26.48
CA LEU A 380 -21.60 37.51 26.63
C LEU A 380 -22.65 37.58 25.54
N ARG A 381 -22.31 37.50 24.25
CA ARG A 381 -23.25 37.61 23.11
C ARG A 381 -24.49 36.73 23.26
N THR A 382 -24.34 35.51 23.76
CA THR A 382 -25.43 34.53 23.88
C THR A 382 -26.22 34.59 25.20
N THR A 383 -25.76 35.36 26.18
CA THR A 383 -26.41 35.47 27.50
C THR A 383 -27.33 36.68 27.57
N GLU A 384 -28.61 36.47 27.88
CA GLU A 384 -29.58 37.56 28.05
C GLU A 384 -29.70 38.03 29.50
N VAL A 385 -29.68 37.10 30.46
CA VAL A 385 -29.83 37.36 31.90
C VAL A 385 -28.88 36.46 32.69
N GLY A 386 -28.28 37.00 33.76
CA GLY A 386 -27.34 36.28 34.63
C GLY A 386 -25.91 36.77 34.43
N GLY A 387 -25.01 35.85 34.06
CA GLY A 387 -23.58 36.16 33.98
C GLY A 387 -22.73 35.07 33.35
N VAL A 388 -21.42 35.35 33.34
CA VAL A 388 -20.38 34.49 32.76
C VAL A 388 -19.33 34.21 33.81
N ILE A 389 -18.98 32.93 34.00
CA ILE A 389 -17.94 32.49 34.94
C ILE A 389 -16.75 31.98 34.14
N VAL A 390 -15.58 32.59 34.38
CA VAL A 390 -14.30 32.14 33.85
C VAL A 390 -13.62 31.28 34.90
N ARG A 391 -13.54 29.96 34.66
CA ARG A 391 -12.93 29.01 35.60
C ARG A 391 -11.60 28.47 35.10
N LEU A 392 -10.61 28.49 35.98
CA LEU A 392 -9.29 27.87 35.81
C LEU A 392 -9.24 26.58 36.62
N SER A 393 -8.88 25.46 35.98
CA SER A 393 -8.76 24.17 36.65
C SER A 393 -7.49 23.41 36.25
N PRO A 394 -6.87 22.65 37.17
CA PRO A 394 -5.74 21.80 36.84
C PRO A 394 -6.18 20.60 36.00
N VAL A 395 -5.35 20.22 35.04
CA VAL A 395 -5.53 18.99 34.25
C VAL A 395 -4.20 18.27 34.15
N ASP A 396 -4.18 16.98 34.48
CA ASP A 396 -2.99 16.15 34.31
C ASP A 396 -2.72 15.90 32.82
N ILE A 397 -1.54 16.31 32.34
CA ILE A 397 -1.10 16.17 30.95
C ILE A 397 0.31 15.58 30.94
N ASN A 398 0.43 14.32 30.52
CA ASN A 398 1.69 13.56 30.53
C ASN A 398 2.34 13.54 31.93
N ASP A 399 3.57 14.07 32.05
CA ASP A 399 4.37 14.15 33.29
C ASP A 399 4.21 15.48 34.05
N GLY A 400 3.22 16.32 33.69
CA GLY A 400 2.99 17.62 34.32
C GLY A 400 1.53 18.02 34.46
N VAL A 401 1.28 19.11 35.20
CA VAL A 401 -0.07 19.67 35.41
C VAL A 401 -0.24 20.86 34.46
N GLY A 402 -1.17 20.73 33.52
CA GLY A 402 -1.62 21.81 32.65
C GLY A 402 -2.81 22.58 33.23
N VAL A 403 -3.34 23.50 32.44
CA VAL A 403 -4.46 24.37 32.83
C VAL A 403 -5.60 24.23 31.83
N ARG A 404 -6.81 24.01 32.33
CA ARG A 404 -8.05 24.16 31.58
C ARG A 404 -8.67 25.51 31.89
N PHE A 405 -8.84 26.31 30.85
CA PHE A 405 -9.62 27.54 30.86
C PHE A 405 -11.03 27.19 30.41
N SER A 406 -12.04 27.56 31.20
CA SER A 406 -13.44 27.34 30.87
C SER A 406 -14.24 28.62 31.07
N VAL A 407 -15.19 28.85 30.17
CA VAL A 407 -16.10 30.00 30.20
C VAL A 407 -17.50 29.44 30.17
N THR A 408 -18.20 29.54 31.30
CA THR A 408 -19.58 29.06 31.47
C THR A 408 -20.53 30.23 31.47
N ASP A 409 -21.56 30.17 30.63
CA ASP A 409 -22.59 31.19 30.50
C ASP A 409 -23.98 30.66 30.88
N THR A 410 -24.86 31.55 31.34
CA THR A 410 -26.23 31.23 31.76
C THR A 410 -27.26 31.35 30.63
N GLY A 411 -26.82 31.32 29.37
CA GLY A 411 -27.70 31.44 28.20
C GLY A 411 -28.64 30.26 28.00
N ALA A 412 -29.46 30.31 26.95
CA ALA A 412 -30.45 29.28 26.61
C ALA A 412 -29.87 27.89 26.32
N GLY A 413 -28.54 27.75 26.23
CA GLY A 413 -27.85 26.51 25.89
C GLY A 413 -28.15 26.05 24.45
N MET A 414 -27.58 24.90 24.09
CA MET A 414 -27.71 24.27 22.77
C MET A 414 -27.76 22.75 22.95
N PRO A 415 -28.38 21.98 22.03
CA PRO A 415 -28.27 20.53 22.02
C PRO A 415 -26.81 20.08 22.00
N SER A 416 -26.48 19.03 22.79
CA SER A 416 -25.09 18.55 22.95
C SER A 416 -24.45 18.11 21.63
N GLU A 417 -25.24 17.54 20.70
CA GLU A 417 -24.79 17.18 19.36
C GLU A 417 -24.35 18.40 18.53
N ASP A 418 -25.04 19.53 18.67
CA ASP A 418 -24.69 20.77 17.97
C ASP A 418 -23.48 21.44 18.65
N ALA A 419 -23.36 21.35 19.98
CA ALA A 419 -22.21 21.89 20.72
C ALA A 419 -20.89 21.17 20.38
N ALA A 420 -20.92 19.84 20.23
CA ALA A 420 -19.76 19.04 19.82
C ALA A 420 -19.29 19.35 18.38
N ARG A 421 -20.23 19.70 17.49
CA ARG A 421 -19.94 20.10 16.10
C ARG A 421 -19.34 21.49 15.95
N LEU A 422 -19.40 22.34 16.99
CA LEU A 422 -18.79 23.68 16.95
C LEU A 422 -17.25 23.64 16.92
N PHE A 423 -16.63 22.54 17.36
CA PHE A 423 -15.17 22.34 17.43
C PHE A 423 -14.67 21.17 16.57
N SER A 424 -15.55 20.48 15.82
CA SER A 424 -15.15 19.36 14.95
C SER A 424 -14.25 19.83 13.80
N SER A 425 -13.11 19.15 13.63
CA SER A 425 -12.02 19.50 12.72
C SER A 425 -12.47 19.84 11.30
N LEU A 426 -11.88 20.90 10.75
CA LEU A 426 -12.01 21.40 9.37
C LEU A 426 -11.72 20.36 8.27
N ASP A 427 -11.24 19.17 8.62
CA ASP A 427 -10.81 18.13 7.67
C ASP A 427 -11.96 17.26 7.13
N ASN A 428 -13.11 17.19 7.83
CA ASN A 428 -14.19 16.25 7.48
C ASN A 428 -15.36 16.85 6.70
N GLU A 429 -15.43 18.17 6.56
CA GLU A 429 -16.44 18.84 5.75
C GLU A 429 -15.73 19.74 4.73
N GLY A 430 -15.63 19.25 3.48
CA GLY A 430 -14.98 19.96 2.37
C GLY A 430 -15.50 21.39 2.15
N GLU A 431 -14.90 22.09 1.16
CA GLU A 431 -15.02 23.53 0.83
C GLU A 431 -16.45 24.13 0.65
N HIS A 432 -17.54 23.44 1.01
CA HIS A 432 -18.92 23.83 0.71
C HIS A 432 -19.91 23.87 1.89
N ALA A 433 -19.48 23.75 3.16
CA ALA A 433 -20.41 23.95 4.28
C ALA A 433 -20.74 25.46 4.49
N PRO A 434 -22.02 25.88 4.45
CA PRO A 434 -22.41 27.29 4.47
C PRO A 434 -21.96 28.01 5.75
N LEU A 435 -21.32 29.19 5.60
CA LEU A 435 -20.83 30.06 6.68
C LEU A 435 -21.87 30.45 7.75
N LYS A 436 -23.16 30.18 7.51
CA LYS A 436 -24.30 30.67 8.30
C LYS A 436 -24.40 30.07 9.73
N ARG A 437 -23.56 29.10 10.10
CA ARG A 437 -23.56 28.46 11.45
C ARG A 437 -22.19 28.41 12.15
N ARG A 438 -21.12 29.00 11.59
CA ARG A 438 -19.80 28.99 12.24
C ARG A 438 -19.59 30.25 13.07
N ASP A 439 -19.39 30.05 14.37
CA ASP A 439 -19.01 31.12 15.30
C ASP A 439 -17.52 31.42 15.13
N VAL A 440 -17.20 32.56 14.51
CA VAL A 440 -15.83 33.00 14.19
C VAL A 440 -14.94 32.95 15.44
N ASN A 441 -15.46 33.39 16.58
CA ASN A 441 -14.75 33.40 17.86
C ASN A 441 -14.29 32.00 18.29
N LEU A 442 -15.12 30.97 18.10
CA LEU A 442 -14.76 29.59 18.45
C LEU A 442 -13.72 29.01 17.49
N THR A 443 -13.84 29.33 16.20
CA THR A 443 -12.91 28.86 15.17
C THR A 443 -11.50 29.40 15.43
N ILE A 444 -11.39 30.68 15.80
CA ILE A 444 -10.10 31.30 16.13
C ILE A 444 -9.55 30.73 17.44
N CYS A 445 -10.40 30.55 18.45
CA CYS A 445 -10.00 29.91 19.70
C CYS A 445 -9.43 28.50 19.46
N ASP A 446 -10.15 27.62 18.75
CA ASP A 446 -9.70 26.25 18.45
C ASP A 446 -8.34 26.27 17.72
N ARG A 447 -8.21 27.12 16.70
CA ARG A 447 -7.00 27.16 15.88
C ARG A 447 -5.80 27.74 16.64
N LEU A 448 -5.99 28.76 17.48
CA LEU A 448 -4.93 29.30 18.34
C LEU A 448 -4.49 28.26 19.37
N VAL A 449 -5.45 27.57 20.00
CA VAL A 449 -5.19 26.53 20.98
C VAL A 449 -4.44 25.35 20.35
N ARG A 450 -4.84 24.91 19.15
CA ARG A 450 -4.11 23.87 18.39
C ARG A 450 -2.70 24.30 18.00
N LEU A 451 -2.51 25.57 17.60
CA LEU A 451 -1.19 26.13 17.32
C LEU A 451 -0.28 26.09 18.57
N MET A 452 -0.87 26.33 19.75
CA MET A 452 -0.22 26.21 21.05
C MET A 452 -0.13 24.76 21.58
N GLY A 453 -0.47 23.75 20.76
CA GLY A 453 -0.41 22.33 21.15
C GLY A 453 -1.49 21.87 22.14
N GLY A 454 -2.50 22.69 22.38
CA GLY A 454 -3.63 22.41 23.27
C GLY A 454 -4.83 21.74 22.60
N ARG A 455 -5.93 21.63 23.34
CA ARG A 455 -7.23 21.14 22.85
C ARG A 455 -8.36 22.07 23.29
N ALA A 456 -9.33 22.34 22.42
CA ALA A 456 -10.52 23.12 22.73
C ALA A 456 -11.79 22.26 22.58
N GLY A 457 -12.86 22.65 23.25
CA GLY A 457 -14.14 21.96 23.21
C GLY A 457 -15.26 22.76 23.83
N ALA A 458 -16.47 22.18 23.81
CA ALA A 458 -17.63 22.76 24.44
C ALA A 458 -18.60 21.71 24.97
N ASP A 459 -19.26 22.06 26.08
CA ASP A 459 -20.29 21.28 26.73
C ASP A 459 -21.54 22.18 26.89
N SER A 460 -22.73 21.74 26.46
CA SER A 460 -23.97 22.51 26.63
C SER A 460 -25.18 21.62 26.82
N MET A 461 -26.17 22.14 27.53
CA MET A 461 -27.49 21.54 27.72
C MET A 461 -28.55 22.60 27.49
N VAL A 462 -29.61 22.28 26.72
CA VAL A 462 -30.72 23.20 26.45
C VAL A 462 -31.36 23.65 27.77
N GLY A 463 -31.40 24.97 28.00
CA GLY A 463 -31.92 25.60 29.22
C GLY A 463 -30.96 25.60 30.42
N GLY A 464 -29.77 25.01 30.31
CA GLY A 464 -28.79 24.85 31.40
C GLY A 464 -27.47 25.61 31.22
N GLY A 465 -27.38 26.49 30.21
CA GLY A 465 -26.16 27.24 29.90
C GLY A 465 -25.22 26.55 28.89
N PHE A 466 -24.09 27.20 28.63
CA PHE A 466 -23.07 26.71 27.71
C PHE A 466 -21.68 26.91 28.31
N THR A 467 -20.83 25.88 28.24
CA THR A 467 -19.43 25.95 28.68
C THR A 467 -18.50 25.72 27.51
N ALA A 468 -17.77 26.76 27.10
CA ALA A 468 -16.65 26.62 26.17
C ALA A 468 -15.34 26.48 26.95
N TRP A 469 -14.41 25.66 26.48
CA TRP A 469 -13.15 25.45 27.19
C TRP A 469 -11.97 25.16 26.27
N PHE A 470 -10.76 25.41 26.77
CA PHE A 470 -9.53 24.94 26.17
C PHE A 470 -8.50 24.54 27.22
N VAL A 471 -7.60 23.63 26.83
CA VAL A 471 -6.59 23.02 27.69
C VAL A 471 -5.21 23.31 27.10
N LEU A 472 -4.30 23.78 27.95
CA LEU A 472 -2.90 24.01 27.61
C LEU A 472 -1.97 23.18 28.50
N ALA A 473 -0.94 22.61 27.90
CA ALA A 473 0.14 21.93 28.59
C ALA A 473 0.98 22.91 29.43
N PRO A 474 1.70 22.41 30.47
CA PRO A 474 2.61 23.25 31.26
C PRO A 474 3.75 23.86 30.41
N ASP A 475 4.13 23.21 29.31
CA ASP A 475 5.08 23.70 28.32
C ASP A 475 4.55 23.47 26.90
N ILE A 476 4.55 24.52 26.09
CA ILE A 476 4.14 24.51 24.68
C ILE A 476 4.92 23.51 23.81
N ASN A 477 6.14 23.12 24.22
CA ASN A 477 6.97 22.14 23.52
C ASN A 477 6.59 20.69 23.85
N GLN A 478 5.82 20.46 24.91
CA GLN A 478 5.28 19.14 25.25
C GLN A 478 3.95 18.93 24.51
N ARG A 479 4.03 18.48 23.25
CA ARG A 479 2.83 18.14 22.48
C ARG A 479 2.15 16.89 23.08
N PRO A 480 0.83 16.91 23.34
CA PRO A 480 0.09 15.67 23.53
C PRO A 480 0.20 14.85 22.24
N LYS A 481 0.68 13.60 22.32
CA LYS A 481 0.86 12.72 21.15
C LYS A 481 -0.45 12.65 20.35
N GLN A 482 -0.42 13.19 19.12
CA GLN A 482 -1.49 13.04 18.13
C GLN A 482 -1.29 11.69 17.44
N ASN A 483 -2.15 10.71 17.73
CA ASN A 483 -2.35 9.57 16.84
C ASN A 483 -3.30 10.03 15.72
N HIS A 484 -2.76 10.36 14.55
CA HIS A 484 -3.52 10.44 13.31
C HIS A 484 -2.79 9.61 12.24
N GLY A 485 -3.44 8.51 11.85
CA GLY A 485 -3.40 7.95 10.49
C GLY A 485 -2.12 7.24 10.02
N GLN A 486 -2.05 5.93 10.24
CA GLN A 486 -1.56 5.01 9.20
C GLN A 486 -2.34 3.69 9.30
N LYS A 487 -3.37 3.56 8.45
CA LYS A 487 -3.87 2.25 8.03
C LYS A 487 -2.80 1.65 7.13
N GLU A 488 -2.04 0.69 7.64
CA GLU A 488 -1.51 -0.41 6.82
C GLU A 488 -1.22 -1.62 7.70
N ASN A 489 -2.16 -2.56 7.60
CA ASN A 489 -1.99 -4.00 7.51
C ASN A 489 -1.17 -4.80 8.56
N GLN A 490 -1.84 -5.87 9.01
CA GLN A 490 -1.33 -7.10 9.64
C GLN A 490 -1.22 -7.12 11.16
N SER A 491 -2.33 -7.56 11.76
CA SER A 491 -2.40 -8.76 12.63
C SER A 491 -1.11 -9.16 13.37
N LYS A 492 -0.83 -8.51 14.50
CA LYS A 492 -0.28 -9.16 15.71
C LYS A 492 -0.46 -8.21 16.90
N PRO A 493 -0.86 -8.70 18.09
CA PRO A 493 -1.05 -7.84 19.25
C PRO A 493 0.31 -7.32 19.71
N ALA A 494 0.59 -6.05 19.44
CA ALA A 494 1.67 -5.36 20.11
C ALA A 494 1.31 -5.30 21.60
N SER A 495 2.11 -6.00 22.41
CA SER A 495 2.08 -5.97 23.87
C SER A 495 2.21 -4.53 24.36
N ASN A 496 1.07 -3.87 24.57
CA ASN A 496 0.99 -2.52 25.09
C ASN A 496 0.86 -2.61 26.63
N ASN A 497 1.99 -2.86 27.28
CA ASN A 497 2.07 -3.34 28.66
C ASN A 497 1.83 -2.24 29.74
N GLY A 498 0.93 -1.29 29.48
CA GLY A 498 0.63 -0.22 30.45
C GLY A 498 -0.69 0.54 30.26
N GLN A 499 -1.39 0.39 29.13
CA GLN A 499 -2.68 1.05 28.93
C GLN A 499 -3.81 0.20 29.53
N MET A 500 -4.40 0.73 30.61
CA MET A 500 -5.46 0.04 31.36
C MET A 500 -6.84 0.18 30.71
N LEU A 501 -7.09 1.31 30.05
CA LEU A 501 -8.28 1.58 29.27
C LEU A 501 -7.94 2.11 27.87
N ASP A 502 -8.78 1.75 26.92
CA ASP A 502 -8.86 2.32 25.59
C ASP A 502 -9.96 3.37 25.55
N PHE A 503 -9.55 4.63 25.72
CA PHE A 503 -10.47 5.75 25.66
C PHE A 503 -11.03 5.98 24.26
N ASP A 504 -10.33 5.55 23.20
CA ASP A 504 -10.83 5.67 21.83
C ASP A 504 -12.00 4.68 21.62
N ARG A 505 -11.88 3.46 22.15
CA ARG A 505 -12.97 2.47 22.12
C ARG A 505 -14.18 2.88 22.96
N ILE A 506 -13.94 3.46 24.14
CA ILE A 506 -15.00 3.99 25.01
C ILE A 506 -15.72 5.17 24.32
N TYR A 507 -14.97 6.02 23.62
CA TYR A 507 -15.52 7.13 22.84
C TYR A 507 -16.34 6.66 21.63
N GLU A 508 -15.89 5.62 20.91
CA GLU A 508 -16.69 4.98 19.84
C GLU A 508 -18.02 4.42 20.38
N LEU A 509 -18.00 3.74 21.52
CA LEU A 509 -19.22 3.26 22.19
C LEU A 509 -20.14 4.39 22.60
N GLU A 510 -19.58 5.53 23.04
CA GLU A 510 -20.37 6.71 23.42
C GLU A 510 -21.05 7.34 22.21
N GLN A 511 -20.38 7.32 21.06
CA GLN A 511 -20.93 7.78 19.79
C GLN A 511 -22.04 6.86 19.26
N ASP A 512 -21.90 5.54 19.43
CA ASP A 512 -22.86 4.55 18.93
C ASP A 512 -24.11 4.40 19.83
N LEU A 513 -23.95 4.48 21.15
CA LEU A 513 -25.03 4.22 22.12
C LEU A 513 -25.66 5.51 22.67
N GLY A 514 -24.93 6.63 22.62
CA GLY A 514 -25.28 7.91 23.23
C GLY A 514 -24.97 7.97 24.74
N THR A 515 -24.65 9.16 25.25
CA THR A 515 -24.18 9.39 26.64
C THR A 515 -25.17 8.91 27.72
N ALA A 516 -26.47 8.79 27.42
CA ALA A 516 -27.46 8.31 28.39
C ALA A 516 -27.49 6.77 28.54
N ARG A 517 -27.05 6.01 27.52
CA ARG A 517 -27.14 4.53 27.52
C ARG A 517 -25.79 3.85 27.68
N ILE A 518 -24.69 4.58 27.49
CA ILE A 518 -23.34 4.03 27.70
C ILE A 518 -23.12 3.59 29.15
N ALA A 519 -23.65 4.33 30.13
CA ALA A 519 -23.54 3.95 31.55
C ALA A 519 -24.23 2.60 31.83
N ASP A 520 -25.44 2.38 31.31
CA ASP A 520 -26.16 1.12 31.46
C ASP A 520 -25.40 -0.03 30.77
N HIS A 521 -24.91 0.20 29.54
CA HIS A 521 -24.16 -0.80 28.78
C HIS A 521 -22.82 -1.18 29.45
N LEU A 522 -22.07 -0.18 29.94
CA LEU A 522 -20.83 -0.40 30.69
C LEU A 522 -21.12 -1.11 32.02
N GLY A 523 -22.22 -0.79 32.69
CA GLY A 523 -22.66 -1.46 33.92
C GLY A 523 -22.96 -2.94 33.69
N GLU A 524 -23.76 -3.26 32.67
CA GLU A 524 -24.08 -4.65 32.29
C GLU A 524 -22.80 -5.45 31.95
N ALA A 525 -21.89 -4.85 31.18
CA ALA A 525 -20.63 -5.49 30.82
C ALA A 525 -19.69 -5.69 32.02
N ILE A 526 -19.61 -4.73 32.95
CA ILE A 526 -18.84 -4.88 34.20
C ILE A 526 -19.41 -6.03 35.04
N HIS A 527 -20.73 -6.19 35.12
CA HIS A 527 -21.36 -7.31 35.81
C HIS A 527 -21.04 -8.66 35.13
N ALA A 528 -21.16 -8.73 33.80
CA ALA A 528 -20.81 -9.93 33.04
C ALA A 528 -19.34 -10.34 33.24
N ILE A 529 -18.43 -9.37 33.23
CA ILE A 529 -16.99 -9.60 33.47
C ILE A 529 -16.74 -10.08 34.91
N ALA A 530 -17.45 -9.54 35.90
CA ALA A 530 -17.34 -9.98 37.30
C ALA A 530 -17.79 -11.45 37.47
N ASP A 531 -18.86 -11.85 36.78
CA ASP A 531 -19.34 -13.24 36.78
C ASP A 531 -18.33 -14.19 36.12
N LEU A 532 -17.74 -13.77 34.99
CA LEU A 532 -16.67 -14.52 34.32
C LEU A 532 -15.42 -14.68 35.20
N GLN A 533 -15.00 -13.65 35.94
CA GLN A 533 -13.89 -13.73 36.91
C GLN A 533 -14.16 -14.75 38.02
N LYS A 534 -15.38 -14.78 38.54
CA LYS A 534 -15.80 -15.72 39.57
C LYS A 534 -15.81 -17.16 39.05
N ALA A 535 -16.32 -17.37 37.84
CA ALA A 535 -16.30 -18.67 37.17
C ALA A 535 -14.87 -19.15 36.88
N LEU A 536 -13.97 -18.24 36.47
CA LEU A 536 -12.56 -18.53 36.22
C LEU A 536 -11.85 -18.99 37.50
N SER A 537 -12.09 -18.31 38.62
CA SER A 537 -11.53 -18.68 39.93
C SER A 537 -12.01 -20.06 40.41
N GLU A 538 -13.28 -20.40 40.18
CA GLU A 538 -13.84 -21.71 40.51
C GLU A 538 -13.30 -22.82 39.59
N ALA A 539 -13.10 -22.53 38.30
CA ALA A 539 -12.52 -23.46 37.33
C ALA A 539 -11.07 -23.82 37.68
N VAL A 540 -10.25 -22.85 38.11
CA VAL A 540 -8.89 -23.12 38.61
C VAL A 540 -8.93 -24.03 39.84
N ARG A 541 -9.84 -23.78 40.78
CA ARG A 541 -9.95 -24.58 42.01
C ARG A 541 -10.36 -26.04 41.75
N ARG A 542 -11.15 -26.27 40.70
CA ARG A 542 -11.61 -27.61 40.29
C ARG A 542 -10.66 -28.33 39.34
N GLY A 543 -9.62 -27.66 38.83
CA GLY A 543 -8.72 -28.21 37.82
C GLY A 543 -9.37 -28.40 36.44
N ASP A 544 -10.48 -27.70 36.13
CA ASP A 544 -11.18 -27.83 34.86
C ASP A 544 -10.60 -26.91 33.80
N HIS A 545 -9.57 -27.39 33.09
CA HIS A 545 -8.88 -26.64 32.04
C HIS A 545 -9.78 -26.27 30.84
N ARG A 546 -10.84 -27.03 30.56
CA ARG A 546 -11.74 -26.73 29.42
C ARG A 546 -12.60 -25.52 29.76
N THR A 547 -13.20 -25.51 30.95
CA THR A 547 -13.98 -24.37 31.42
C THR A 547 -13.08 -23.15 31.63
N LEU A 548 -11.87 -23.34 32.14
CA LEU A 548 -10.90 -22.25 32.33
C LEU A 548 -10.56 -21.55 31.01
N ARG A 549 -10.31 -22.32 29.94
CA ARG A 549 -10.04 -21.77 28.60
C ARG A 549 -11.24 -21.00 28.06
N SER A 550 -12.43 -21.61 28.09
CA SER A 550 -13.65 -20.97 27.59
C SER A 550 -13.96 -19.66 28.32
N MET A 551 -13.81 -19.62 29.65
CA MET A 551 -14.05 -18.42 30.45
C MET A 551 -12.99 -17.34 30.21
N ALA A 552 -11.72 -17.72 29.99
CA ALA A 552 -10.67 -16.77 29.66
C ALA A 552 -10.84 -16.16 28.25
N GLU A 553 -11.34 -16.95 27.27
CA GLU A 553 -11.72 -16.44 25.94
C GLU A 553 -12.88 -15.44 26.03
N SER A 554 -13.97 -15.78 26.72
CA SER A 554 -15.10 -14.87 26.91
C SER A 554 -14.68 -13.60 27.66
N LEU A 555 -13.84 -13.72 28.69
CA LEU A 555 -13.32 -12.59 29.43
C LEU A 555 -12.48 -11.64 28.56
N ALA A 556 -11.64 -12.19 27.67
CA ALA A 556 -10.82 -11.38 26.76
C ALA A 556 -11.70 -10.57 25.79
N ILE A 557 -12.76 -11.18 25.29
CA ILE A 557 -13.72 -10.55 24.36
C ILE A 557 -14.51 -9.45 25.06
N GLU A 558 -15.16 -9.76 26.19
CA GLU A 558 -15.99 -8.82 26.93
C GLU A 558 -15.18 -7.62 27.45
N ALA A 559 -13.97 -7.88 27.98
CA ALA A 559 -13.09 -6.81 28.43
C ALA A 559 -12.66 -5.90 27.26
N ASN A 560 -12.39 -6.45 26.09
CA ASN A 560 -12.05 -5.64 24.91
C ASN A 560 -13.25 -4.85 24.39
N ALA A 561 -14.46 -5.42 24.45
CA ALA A 561 -15.68 -4.79 23.98
C ALA A 561 -15.91 -3.42 24.63
N ILE A 562 -15.62 -3.31 25.94
CA ILE A 562 -15.75 -2.06 26.72
C ILE A 562 -14.42 -1.30 26.95
N GLY A 563 -13.39 -1.62 26.17
CA GLY A 563 -12.12 -0.89 26.23
C GLY A 563 -11.22 -1.20 27.44
N LEU A 564 -11.45 -2.27 28.21
CA LEU A 564 -10.54 -2.75 29.27
C LEU A 564 -9.37 -3.57 28.68
N ILE A 565 -8.55 -2.96 27.83
CA ILE A 565 -7.44 -3.64 27.13
C ILE A 565 -6.46 -4.31 28.10
N GLY A 566 -6.18 -3.67 29.24
CA GLY A 566 -5.27 -4.23 30.24
C GLY A 566 -5.77 -5.58 30.81
N LEU A 567 -7.09 -5.73 30.96
CA LEU A 567 -7.72 -6.98 31.39
C LEU A 567 -7.80 -7.98 30.24
N SER A 568 -8.21 -7.54 29.05
CA SER A 568 -8.29 -8.38 27.85
C SER A 568 -6.94 -9.03 27.50
N GLY A 569 -5.87 -8.24 27.41
CA GLY A 569 -4.54 -8.75 27.11
C GLY A 569 -4.00 -9.72 28.17
N SER A 570 -4.37 -9.51 29.44
CA SER A 570 -3.99 -10.45 30.50
C SER A 570 -4.76 -11.78 30.40
N ALA A 571 -6.01 -11.74 29.95
CA ALA A 571 -6.81 -12.93 29.72
C ALA A 571 -6.30 -13.70 28.50
N SER A 572 -5.86 -13.00 27.44
CA SER A 572 -5.18 -13.61 26.30
C SER A 572 -3.86 -14.28 26.70
N HIS A 573 -3.05 -13.65 27.55
CA HIS A 573 -1.84 -14.30 28.07
C HIS A 573 -2.15 -15.58 28.85
N LEU A 574 -3.21 -15.60 29.66
CA LEU A 574 -3.65 -16.82 30.34
C LEU A 574 -4.01 -17.94 29.34
N LEU A 575 -4.59 -17.61 28.18
CA LEU A 575 -4.89 -18.59 27.14
C LEU A 575 -3.63 -19.18 26.50
N ASP A 576 -2.60 -18.37 26.29
CA ASP A 576 -1.31 -18.83 25.78
C ASP A 576 -0.66 -19.80 26.77
N ASP A 577 -0.67 -19.46 28.08
CA ASP A 577 -0.11 -20.34 29.12
C ASP A 577 -0.89 -21.66 29.29
N LEU A 578 -2.18 -21.69 28.92
CA LEU A 578 -2.98 -22.92 28.92
C LEU A 578 -2.66 -23.87 27.76
N GLN A 579 -1.90 -23.41 26.75
CA GLN A 579 -1.38 -24.26 25.68
C GLN A 579 -0.05 -24.94 26.08
N GLU A 580 0.71 -24.32 26.98
CA GLU A 580 1.92 -24.88 27.57
C GLU A 580 1.59 -25.73 28.81
N THR A 581 2.42 -26.71 29.16
CA THR A 581 2.19 -27.61 30.31
C THR A 581 2.44 -26.89 31.64
N THR A 582 1.59 -25.91 31.94
CA THR A 582 1.79 -24.94 33.03
C THR A 582 1.29 -25.49 34.36
N ARG A 583 2.11 -25.34 35.43
CA ARG A 583 1.76 -25.79 36.79
C ARG A 583 0.56 -25.02 37.36
N GLU A 584 -0.35 -25.70 38.07
CA GLU A 584 -1.56 -25.11 38.69
C GLU A 584 -1.27 -23.87 39.57
N GLN A 585 -0.13 -23.83 40.26
CA GLN A 585 0.28 -22.67 41.06
C GLN A 585 0.44 -21.39 40.23
N VAL A 586 0.95 -21.50 38.99
CA VAL A 586 1.13 -20.36 38.09
C VAL A 586 -0.22 -19.86 37.57
N LEU A 587 -1.14 -20.79 37.26
CA LEU A 587 -2.50 -20.45 36.83
C LEU A 587 -3.26 -19.71 37.94
N SER A 588 -3.13 -20.15 39.19
CA SER A 588 -3.77 -19.49 40.33
C SER A 588 -3.29 -18.05 40.56
N GLU A 589 -2.00 -17.78 40.34
CA GLU A 589 -1.45 -16.42 40.47
C GLU A 589 -1.89 -15.52 39.32
N ARG A 590 -1.97 -16.06 38.09
CA ARG A 590 -2.47 -15.30 36.93
C ARG A 590 -3.94 -14.92 37.05
N VAL A 591 -4.78 -15.80 37.59
CA VAL A 591 -6.18 -15.45 37.88
C VAL A 591 -6.28 -14.36 38.95
N ARG A 592 -5.45 -14.38 40.00
CA ARG A 592 -5.37 -13.27 40.96
C ARG A 592 -4.87 -11.95 40.34
N GLN A 593 -4.00 -12.01 39.34
CA GLN A 593 -3.58 -10.81 38.60
C GLN A 593 -4.71 -10.25 37.74
N LEU A 594 -5.52 -11.11 37.11
CA LEU A 594 -6.72 -10.71 36.39
C LEU A 594 -7.73 -9.99 37.29
N GLU A 595 -7.97 -10.52 38.50
CA GLU A 595 -8.87 -9.89 39.47
C GLU A 595 -8.41 -8.48 39.88
N ARG A 596 -7.10 -8.31 40.13
CA ARG A 596 -6.50 -7.00 40.43
C ARG A 596 -6.66 -6.01 39.27
N LYS A 597 -6.43 -6.47 38.04
CA LYS A 597 -6.58 -5.64 36.84
C LYS A 597 -8.04 -5.29 36.55
N PHE A 598 -8.97 -6.21 36.79
CA PHE A 598 -10.40 -5.92 36.70
C PHE A 598 -10.79 -4.84 37.71
N LYS A 599 -10.44 -4.98 38.99
CA LYS A 599 -10.77 -4.00 40.02
C LYS A 599 -10.24 -2.59 39.71
N SER A 600 -9.01 -2.51 39.22
CA SER A 600 -8.41 -1.23 38.85
C SER A 600 -8.97 -0.65 37.54
N GLY A 601 -9.36 -1.49 36.58
CA GLY A 601 -10.03 -1.07 35.35
C GLY A 601 -11.45 -0.60 35.59
N ALA A 602 -12.22 -1.33 36.40
CA ALA A 602 -13.55 -0.95 36.85
C ALA A 602 -13.52 0.36 37.63
N ASN A 603 -12.59 0.54 38.57
CA ASN A 603 -12.44 1.82 39.28
C ASN A 603 -12.14 3.00 38.35
N ALA A 604 -11.36 2.77 37.30
CA ALA A 604 -11.05 3.80 36.32
C ALA A 604 -12.26 4.09 35.41
N LEU A 605 -13.05 3.08 35.04
CA LEU A 605 -14.35 3.27 34.37
C LEU A 605 -15.34 4.04 35.26
N THR A 606 -15.43 3.73 36.55
CA THR A 606 -16.30 4.45 37.51
C THR A 606 -15.84 5.89 37.73
N ARG A 607 -14.54 6.19 37.66
CA ARG A 607 -14.04 7.58 37.68
C ARG A 607 -14.41 8.34 36.40
N ALA A 608 -14.40 7.67 35.26
CA ALA A 608 -14.79 8.26 33.97
C ALA A 608 -16.32 8.42 33.84
N TYR A 609 -17.08 7.47 34.38
CA TYR A 609 -18.55 7.45 34.39
C TYR A 609 -19.06 7.26 35.83
N PRO A 610 -19.23 8.35 36.61
CA PRO A 610 -19.68 8.28 38.00
C PRO A 610 -21.04 7.61 38.20
N ALA A 611 -21.87 7.53 37.15
CA ALA A 611 -23.15 6.80 37.14
C ALA A 611 -22.98 5.28 37.38
N LEU A 612 -21.78 4.72 37.18
CA LEU A 612 -21.44 3.32 37.45
C LEU A 612 -21.14 3.03 38.94
N ALA A 613 -21.15 4.04 39.81
CA ALA A 613 -20.83 3.88 41.24
C ALA A 613 -22.00 3.34 42.09
N GLY A 614 -23.14 3.03 41.46
CA GLY A 614 -24.40 2.60 42.08
C GLY A 614 -24.49 1.11 42.35
#